data_AF-H3NHQ5-F1
#
_entry.id   AF-H3NHQ5-F1
#
_cell.length_a   1.000
_cell.length_b   1.000
_cell.length_c   1.000
_cell.angle_alpha   90.00
_cell.angle_beta   90.00
_cell.angle_gamma   90.00
#
_symmetry.space_group_name_H-M   'P 1'
#
loop_
_entity.id
_entity.type
_entity.pdbx_description
1 polymer ?
#
loop_
_entity_poly.entity_id
_entity_poly.type
_entity_poly.pdbx_seq_one_letter_code
_entity_poly.pdbx_strand_id
1 'polypeptide(L)'
;MAEMPVERLIRQIEAEMDQLNQSVRQLKDQVETLTQENNRLRMQQYEAIETITLTEGPIGPTDSQARNPFPSNASSTEELKGKARLQSFYDEGIHVCHPYFGTKRDPHEACIFCQDILDSLGESS
;
A
#
# COMPACT_ATOMS: atom_id res chain seq x y z
N MET A 1 52.10 29.89 -3.24
CA MET A 1 51.17 30.38 -4.28
C MET A 1 49.81 30.53 -3.60
N ALA A 2 49.30 31.76 -3.47
CA ALA A 2 48.01 32.00 -2.83
C ALA A 2 46.90 31.55 -3.79
N GLU A 3 45.99 30.69 -3.35
CA GLU A 3 44.85 30.23 -4.17
C GLU A 3 44.05 31.41 -4.71
N MET A 4 43.73 31.37 -6.00
CA MET A 4 42.96 32.45 -6.62
C MET A 4 41.52 32.47 -6.06
N PRO A 5 40.91 33.65 -5.86
CA PRO A 5 39.58 33.77 -5.29
C PRO A 5 38.49 33.02 -6.08
N VAL A 6 38.67 32.86 -7.39
CA VAL A 6 37.76 32.09 -8.26
C VAL A 6 37.85 30.59 -7.98
N GLU A 7 39.05 30.05 -7.75
CA GLU A 7 39.25 28.62 -7.46
C GLU A 7 38.59 28.23 -6.13
N ARG A 8 38.62 29.13 -5.12
CA ARG A 8 37.91 28.92 -3.85
C ARG A 8 36.40 28.94 -4.02
N LEU A 9 35.86 29.84 -4.84
CA LEU A 9 34.43 29.89 -5.12
C LEU A 9 33.95 28.63 -5.85
N ILE A 10 34.73 28.13 -6.81
CA ILE A 10 34.41 26.87 -7.51
C ILE A 10 34.37 25.71 -6.52
N ARG A 11 35.39 25.55 -5.66
CA ARG A 11 35.41 24.51 -4.63
C ARG A 11 34.22 24.61 -3.65
N GLN A 12 33.81 25.83 -3.30
CA GLN A 12 32.65 26.05 -2.44
C GLN A 12 31.36 25.58 -3.12
N ILE A 13 31.15 25.94 -4.39
CA ILE A 13 29.97 25.53 -5.16
C ILE A 13 29.96 24.00 -5.35
N GLU A 14 31.11 23.38 -5.63
CA GLU A 14 31.24 21.93 -5.71
C GLU A 14 30.82 21.24 -4.41
N ALA A 15 31.31 21.73 -3.26
CA ALA A 15 30.94 21.20 -1.95
C ALA A 15 29.44 21.37 -1.64
N GLU A 16 28.85 22.52 -1.96
CA GLU A 16 27.42 22.77 -1.79
C GLU A 16 26.56 21.87 -2.69
N MET A 17 27.01 21.64 -3.94
CA MET A 17 26.33 20.74 -4.87
C MET A 17 26.38 19.28 -4.39
N ASP A 18 27.49 18.85 -3.81
CA ASP A 18 27.62 17.53 -3.21
C ASP A 18 26.70 17.36 -1.99
N GLN A 19 26.61 18.37 -1.13
CA GLN A 19 25.67 18.40 -0.01
C GLN A 19 24.22 18.32 -0.50
N LEU A 20 23.85 19.12 -1.49
CA LEU A 20 22.50 19.09 -2.06
C LEU A 20 22.17 17.71 -2.63
N ASN A 21 23.09 17.10 -3.38
CA ASN A 21 22.90 15.76 -3.94
C ASN A 21 22.74 14.70 -2.84
N GLN A 22 23.47 14.82 -1.72
CA GLN A 22 23.29 13.94 -0.56
C GLN A 22 21.91 14.14 0.08
N SER A 23 21.47 15.38 0.29
CA SER A 23 20.15 15.66 0.86
C SER A 23 19.01 15.15 -0.01
N VAL A 24 19.12 15.29 -1.34
CA VAL A 24 18.12 14.76 -2.29
C VAL A 24 18.04 13.23 -2.22
N ARG A 25 19.20 12.55 -2.11
CA ARG A 25 19.23 11.09 -1.93
C ARG A 25 18.55 10.67 -0.63
N GLN A 26 18.91 11.32 0.48
CA GLN A 26 18.29 11.05 1.78
C GLN A 26 16.77 11.29 1.75
N LEU A 27 16.32 12.37 1.12
CA LEU A 27 14.90 12.67 0.99
C LEU A 27 14.17 11.59 0.17
N LYS A 28 14.79 11.11 -0.92
CA LYS A 28 14.24 10.02 -1.72
C LYS A 28 14.03 8.77 -0.87
N ASP A 29 15.03 8.38 -0.09
CA ASP A 29 14.97 7.18 0.77
C ASP A 29 13.88 7.33 1.86
N GLN A 30 13.73 8.53 2.41
CA GLN A 30 12.67 8.83 3.38
C GLN A 30 11.27 8.76 2.75
N VAL A 31 11.09 9.32 1.54
CA VAL A 31 9.82 9.24 0.82
C VAL A 31 9.45 7.79 0.52
N GLU A 32 10.42 6.98 0.10
CA GLU A 32 10.20 5.56 -0.15
C GLU A 32 9.78 4.82 1.13
N THR A 33 10.51 5.04 2.24
CA THR A 33 10.19 4.44 3.53
C THR A 33 8.78 4.80 4.00
N LEU A 34 8.45 6.10 3.99
CA LEU A 34 7.14 6.58 4.41
C LEU A 34 6.01 6.07 3.51
N THR A 35 6.26 5.92 2.21
CA THR A 35 5.28 5.35 1.28
C THR A 35 4.99 3.89 1.64
N GLN A 36 6.03 3.08 1.91
CA GLN A 36 5.86 1.69 2.29
C GLN A 36 5.17 1.55 3.66
N GLU A 37 5.53 2.39 4.63
CA GLU A 37 4.84 2.44 5.93
C GLU A 37 3.37 2.83 5.79
N ASN A 38 3.07 3.85 4.97
CA ASN A 38 1.70 4.27 4.71
C ASN A 38 0.87 3.14 4.09
N ASN A 39 1.43 2.41 3.13
CA ASN A 39 0.77 1.25 2.52
C ASN A 39 0.45 0.17 3.56
N ARG A 40 1.39 -0.17 4.44
CA ARG A 40 1.17 -1.15 5.52
C ARG A 40 0.08 -0.69 6.48
N LEU A 41 0.12 0.59 6.88
CA LEU A 41 -0.89 1.18 7.76
C LEU A 41 -2.27 1.16 7.12
N ARG A 42 -2.39 1.49 5.83
CA ARG A 42 -3.66 1.39 5.08
C ARG A 42 -4.19 -0.04 5.14
N MET A 43 -3.37 -1.05 4.86
CA MET A 43 -3.79 -2.45 4.91
C MET A 43 -4.27 -2.87 6.31
N GLN A 44 -3.51 -2.53 7.36
CA GLN A 44 -3.88 -2.81 8.75
C GLN A 44 -5.17 -2.10 9.16
N GLN A 45 -5.35 -0.85 8.74
CA GLN A 45 -6.58 -0.09 8.99
C GLN A 45 -7.79 -0.82 8.41
N TYR A 46 -7.69 -1.33 7.19
CA TYR A 46 -8.80 -2.06 6.59
C TYR A 46 -9.10 -3.39 7.30
N GLU A 47 -8.08 -4.13 7.71
CA GLU A 47 -8.24 -5.37 8.50
C GLU A 47 -8.96 -5.08 9.83
N ALA A 48 -8.57 -4.00 10.51
CA ALA A 48 -9.21 -3.57 11.74
C ALA A 48 -10.69 -3.19 11.53
N ILE A 49 -10.98 -2.40 10.49
CA ILE A 49 -12.37 -2.03 10.13
C ILE A 49 -13.20 -3.28 9.82
N GLU A 50 -12.65 -4.22 9.06
CA GLU A 50 -13.33 -5.47 8.72
C GLU A 50 -13.66 -6.28 9.97
N THR A 51 -12.69 -6.44 10.87
CA THR A 51 -12.89 -7.14 12.15
C THR A 51 -14.03 -6.49 12.95
N ILE A 52 -14.03 -5.16 13.07
CA ILE A 52 -15.08 -4.41 13.77
C ILE A 52 -16.45 -4.63 13.11
N THR A 53 -16.53 -4.52 11.77
CA THR A 53 -17.79 -4.74 11.06
C THR A 53 -18.34 -6.15 11.21
N LEU A 54 -17.46 -7.16 11.33
CA LEU A 54 -17.85 -8.56 11.54
C LEU A 54 -18.27 -8.84 12.98
N THR A 55 -17.64 -8.19 13.98
CA THR A 55 -17.94 -8.42 15.40
C THR A 55 -19.11 -7.59 15.94
N GLU A 56 -19.35 -6.38 15.42
CA GLU A 56 -20.35 -5.45 15.97
C GLU A 56 -21.64 -5.34 15.13
N GLY A 57 -21.69 -5.96 13.94
CA GLY A 57 -22.80 -5.80 12.99
C GLY A 57 -22.86 -4.37 12.42
N PRO A 58 -23.62 -4.12 11.33
CA PRO A 58 -23.61 -2.83 10.67
C PRO A 58 -24.22 -1.74 11.58
N ILE A 59 -23.38 -0.85 12.10
CA ILE A 59 -23.79 0.36 12.82
C ILE A 59 -24.10 1.44 11.77
N GLY A 60 -25.30 1.39 11.20
CA GLY A 60 -25.82 2.42 10.30
C GLY A 60 -27.34 2.33 10.20
N PRO A 61 -28.07 3.46 10.12
CA PRO A 61 -29.52 3.43 10.09
C PRO A 61 -29.96 2.71 8.81
N THR A 62 -30.69 1.63 9.00
CA THR A 62 -31.45 0.95 7.95
C THR A 62 -32.43 1.93 7.35
N ASP A 63 -32.24 2.30 6.08
CA ASP A 63 -33.34 2.82 5.27
C ASP A 63 -33.52 1.98 3.99
N SER A 64 -34.40 0.99 4.16
CA SER A 64 -35.47 0.61 3.23
C SER A 64 -35.21 0.67 1.72
N GLN A 65 -34.92 -0.49 1.10
CA GLN A 65 -35.80 -1.15 0.09
C GLN A 65 -35.07 -2.25 -0.71
N ALA A 66 -35.31 -3.51 -0.34
CA ALA A 66 -35.63 -4.59 -1.29
C ALA A 66 -36.05 -5.83 -0.49
N ARG A 67 -37.32 -6.22 -0.61
CA ARG A 67 -37.84 -7.49 -0.13
C ARG A 67 -37.21 -8.63 -0.93
N ASN A 68 -36.56 -9.57 -0.27
CA ASN A 68 -36.65 -10.99 -0.65
C ASN A 68 -36.38 -11.88 0.57
N PRO A 69 -37.29 -12.82 0.93
CA PRO A 69 -37.07 -13.78 2.01
C PRO A 69 -36.44 -15.05 1.41
N PHE A 70 -35.12 -15.12 1.41
CA PHE A 70 -34.39 -16.40 1.26
C PHE A 70 -33.25 -16.45 2.27
N PRO A 71 -33.12 -17.55 3.03
CA PRO A 71 -32.02 -17.72 3.99
C PRO A 71 -30.74 -18.15 3.25
N SER A 72 -29.60 -18.00 3.94
CA SER A 72 -28.26 -18.51 3.62
C SER A 72 -27.49 -17.89 2.45
N ASN A 73 -26.70 -16.84 2.74
CA ASN A 73 -25.29 -16.71 2.31
C ASN A 73 -24.70 -15.37 2.78
N ALA A 74 -24.47 -15.22 4.08
CA ALA A 74 -23.74 -14.06 4.60
C ALA A 74 -22.22 -14.21 4.42
N SER A 75 -21.65 -15.44 4.38
CA SER A 75 -20.19 -15.60 4.30
C SER A 75 -19.63 -15.26 2.91
N SER A 76 -20.33 -15.61 1.84
CA SER A 76 -19.85 -15.36 0.48
C SER A 76 -19.85 -13.88 0.09
N THR A 77 -20.70 -13.04 0.70
CA THR A 77 -20.65 -11.59 0.46
C THR A 77 -19.45 -10.93 1.16
N GLU A 78 -19.04 -11.45 2.32
CA GLU A 78 -17.90 -10.90 3.07
C GLU A 78 -16.55 -11.37 2.50
N GLU A 79 -16.43 -12.63 2.08
CA GLU A 79 -15.25 -13.15 1.36
C GLU A 79 -14.98 -12.37 0.06
N LEU A 80 -16.05 -12.00 -0.66
CA LEU A 80 -15.96 -11.15 -1.85
C LEU A 80 -15.44 -9.73 -1.53
N LYS A 81 -15.74 -9.18 -0.35
CA LYS A 81 -15.23 -7.86 0.09
C LYS A 81 -13.75 -7.91 0.44
N GLY A 82 -13.31 -8.95 1.14
CA GLY A 82 -11.91 -9.18 1.48
C GLY A 82 -11.05 -9.34 0.23
N LYS A 83 -11.50 -10.16 -0.73
CA LYS A 83 -10.83 -10.35 -2.03
C LYS A 83 -10.74 -9.05 -2.83
N ALA A 84 -11.85 -8.33 -3.00
CA ALA A 84 -11.88 -7.09 -3.79
C ALA A 84 -10.92 -6.03 -3.23
N ARG A 85 -10.74 -6.00 -1.91
CA ARG A 85 -9.80 -5.09 -1.25
C ARG A 85 -8.33 -5.49 -1.47
N LEU A 86 -7.98 -6.77 -1.34
CA LEU A 86 -6.62 -7.22 -1.64
C LEU A 86 -6.30 -7.00 -3.13
N GLN A 87 -7.29 -7.20 -4.01
CA GLN A 87 -7.17 -6.89 -5.43
C GLN A 87 -6.87 -5.40 -5.66
N SER A 88 -7.57 -4.48 -4.97
CA SER A 88 -7.32 -3.04 -5.13
C SER A 88 -5.88 -2.66 -4.75
N PHE A 89 -5.34 -3.26 -3.68
CA PHE A 89 -3.93 -3.03 -3.32
C PHE A 89 -2.95 -3.59 -4.35
N TYR A 90 -3.24 -4.78 -4.89
CA TYR A 90 -2.42 -5.38 -5.94
C TYR A 90 -2.41 -4.55 -7.23
N ASP A 91 -3.57 -4.00 -7.60
CA ASP A 91 -3.76 -3.14 -8.77
C ASP A 91 -3.09 -1.76 -8.58
N GLU A 92 -3.07 -1.24 -7.35
CA GLU A 92 -2.25 -0.07 -6.96
C GLU A 92 -0.73 -0.33 -7.05
N GLY A 93 -0.32 -1.58 -7.34
CA GLY A 93 1.08 -1.98 -7.40
C GLY A 93 1.69 -2.18 -6.02
N ILE A 94 0.91 -2.65 -5.05
CA ILE A 94 1.35 -2.94 -3.69
C ILE A 94 1.26 -4.44 -3.44
N HIS A 95 2.32 -5.02 -2.87
CA HIS A 95 2.34 -6.43 -2.53
C HIS A 95 1.43 -6.74 -1.33
N VAL A 96 0.58 -7.74 -1.51
CA VAL A 96 -0.28 -8.31 -0.44
C VAL A 96 0.24 -9.63 0.12
N CYS A 97 1.28 -10.19 -0.49
CA CYS A 97 1.91 -11.43 -0.04
C CYS A 97 2.82 -11.21 1.17
N HIS A 98 2.95 -12.24 2.01
CA HIS A 98 3.77 -12.19 3.23
C HIS A 98 5.22 -11.71 3.04
N PRO A 99 5.98 -12.17 2.02
CA PRO A 99 7.39 -11.78 1.87
C PRO A 99 7.61 -10.29 1.60
N TYR A 100 6.64 -9.63 0.97
CA TYR A 100 6.77 -8.25 0.48
C TYR A 100 5.64 -7.34 0.98
N PHE A 101 5.00 -7.71 2.09
CA PHE A 101 3.76 -7.06 2.51
C PHE A 101 3.87 -5.52 2.62
N GLY A 102 3.01 -4.83 1.87
CA GLY A 102 2.93 -3.37 1.81
C GLY A 102 4.03 -2.66 1.02
N THR A 103 5.00 -3.39 0.45
CA THR A 103 6.02 -2.78 -0.41
C THR A 103 5.48 -2.54 -1.82
N LYS A 104 6.15 -1.64 -2.55
CA LYS A 104 5.82 -1.35 -3.94
C LYS A 104 6.28 -2.48 -4.85
N ARG A 105 5.41 -2.92 -5.75
CA ARG A 105 5.67 -3.90 -6.82
C ARG A 105 6.28 -3.19 -8.03
N ASP A 106 7.10 -3.92 -8.77
CA ASP A 106 7.55 -3.46 -10.09
C ASP A 106 6.34 -3.43 -11.06
N PRO A 107 6.08 -2.29 -11.74
CA PRO A 107 4.97 -2.19 -12.69
C PRO A 107 5.00 -3.22 -13.82
N HIS A 108 6.18 -3.76 -14.15
CA HIS A 108 6.39 -4.67 -15.26
C HIS A 108 6.43 -6.15 -14.86
N GLU A 109 6.30 -6.46 -13.57
CA GLU A 109 6.37 -7.84 -13.06
C GLU A 109 5.14 -8.19 -12.23
N ALA A 110 4.51 -9.32 -12.58
CA ALA A 110 3.45 -9.90 -11.77
C ALA A 110 4.06 -10.74 -10.62
N CYS A 111 3.50 -10.61 -9.41
CA CYS A 111 3.96 -11.39 -8.26
C CYS A 111 3.11 -12.66 -8.11
N ILE A 112 3.70 -13.81 -8.39
CA ILE A 112 3.02 -15.12 -8.31
C ILE A 112 2.40 -15.37 -6.93
N PHE A 113 3.10 -15.01 -5.84
CA PHE A 113 2.57 -15.18 -4.49
C PHE A 113 1.32 -14.31 -4.22
N CYS A 114 1.25 -13.13 -4.82
CA CYS A 114 0.04 -12.30 -4.71
C CYS A 114 -1.10 -12.90 -5.55
N GLN A 115 -0.80 -13.40 -6.76
CA GLN A 115 -1.76 -14.11 -7.60
C GLN A 115 -2.37 -15.30 -6.85
N ASP A 116 -1.55 -16.18 -6.27
CA ASP A 116 -2.00 -17.38 -5.56
C ASP A 116 -2.96 -17.03 -4.40
N ILE A 117 -2.68 -15.94 -3.66
CA ILE A 117 -3.56 -15.44 -2.60
C ILE A 117 -4.90 -14.95 -3.19
N LEU A 118 -4.86 -14.18 -4.28
CA LEU A 118 -6.07 -13.62 -4.89
C LEU A 118 -6.95 -14.70 -5.54
N ASP A 119 -6.33 -15.72 -6.11
CA ASP A 119 -7.00 -16.84 -6.77
C ASP A 119 -7.61 -17.80 -5.73
N SER A 120 -6.88 -18.13 -4.67
CA SER A 120 -7.39 -18.99 -3.59
C SER A 120 -8.60 -18.40 -2.85
N LEU A 121 -8.74 -17.07 -2.80
CA LEU A 121 -9.93 -16.39 -2.26
C LEU A 121 -11.14 -16.42 -3.23
N GLY A 122 -10.98 -16.95 -4.44
CA GLY A 122 -12.02 -17.01 -5.48
C GLY A 122 -12.58 -18.39 -5.80
N GLU A 123 -11.95 -19.47 -5.36
CA GLU A 123 -12.32 -20.85 -5.72
C GLU A 123 -13.24 -21.56 -4.71
N SER A 124 -13.71 -20.86 -3.66
CA SER A 124 -14.78 -21.35 -2.79
C SER A 124 -16.15 -21.24 -3.49
N SER A 125 -16.43 -22.12 -4.45
CA SER A 125 -17.77 -22.32 -5.05
C SER A 125 -18.10 -23.81 -5.12
#